data_AF-A0A496TIG4-F1
#
_entry.id   AF-A0A496TIG4-F1
#
_cell.length_a   1.000
_cell.length_b   1.000
_cell.length_c   1.000
_cell.angle_alpha   90.00
_cell.angle_beta   90.00
_cell.angle_gamma   90.00
#
_symmetry.space_group_name_H-M   'P 1'
#
loop_
_entity.id
_entity.type
_entity.pdbx_description
1 polymer ?
#
loop_
_entity_poly.entity_id
_entity_poly.type
_entity_poly.pdbx_seq_one_letter_code
_entity_poly.pdbx_strand_id
1 'polypeptide(L)'
;IIKGWININKRFLDNYKENDTGVLSFDKLEITPLNRKTGFVLGNWYLKRRERFDEGVFTLILKKVPEGWKIIHDHTSVIQMKE
;
A
#
# COMPACT_ATOMS: atom_id res chain seq x y z
N ILE A 1 12.10 -7.62 -2.98
CA ILE A 1 12.00 -6.22 -2.48
C ILE A 1 12.34 -5.28 -3.63
N ILE A 2 11.49 -4.30 -3.94
CA ILE A 2 11.74 -3.29 -4.99
C ILE A 2 12.03 -1.94 -4.33
N LYS A 3 12.94 -1.16 -4.89
CA LYS A 3 13.39 0.12 -4.34
C LYS A 3 13.25 1.24 -5.37
N GLY A 4 12.90 2.43 -4.88
CA GLY A 4 12.85 3.65 -5.67
C GLY A 4 11.57 3.79 -6.49
N TRP A 5 11.09 5.03 -6.62
CA TRP A 5 9.82 5.35 -7.27
C TRP A 5 9.77 4.90 -8.73
N ILE A 6 10.86 5.08 -9.50
CA ILE A 6 10.92 4.72 -10.93
C ILE A 6 10.62 3.22 -11.13
N ASN A 7 11.26 2.35 -10.35
CA ASN A 7 11.08 0.91 -10.46
C ASN A 7 9.68 0.46 -10.01
N ILE A 8 9.16 1.08 -8.96
CA ILE A 8 7.80 0.81 -8.46
C ILE A 8 6.77 1.20 -9.52
N ASN A 9 6.89 2.40 -10.10
CA ASN A 9 5.99 2.90 -11.12
C ASN A 9 6.05 2.07 -12.40
N LYS A 10 7.25 1.68 -12.85
CA LYS A 10 7.40 0.79 -14.00
C LYS A 10 6.69 -0.54 -13.77
N ARG A 11 6.93 -1.21 -12.63
CA ARG A 11 6.25 -2.47 -12.30
C ARG A 11 4.73 -2.30 -12.23
N PHE A 12 4.25 -1.21 -11.64
CA PHE A 12 2.83 -0.92 -11.59
C PHE A 12 2.26 -0.81 -13.01
N LEU A 13 2.84 0.04 -13.85
CA LEU A 13 2.39 0.21 -15.22
C LEU A 13 2.43 -1.12 -15.99
N ASP A 14 3.50 -1.91 -15.88
CA ASP A 14 3.62 -3.21 -16.56
C ASP A 14 2.55 -4.23 -16.14
N ASN A 15 2.15 -4.25 -14.86
CA ASN A 15 1.16 -5.20 -14.34
C ASN A 15 -0.30 -4.80 -14.63
N TYR A 16 -0.55 -3.52 -14.92
CA TYR A 16 -1.89 -2.94 -15.00
C TYR A 16 -2.24 -2.37 -16.39
N LYS A 17 -1.52 -2.72 -17.46
CA LYS A 17 -1.74 -2.16 -18.82
C LYS A 17 -3.11 -2.49 -19.43
N GLU A 18 -3.66 -3.68 -19.15
CA GLU A 18 -4.87 -4.19 -19.82
C GLU A 18 -5.82 -4.94 -18.86
N ASN A 19 -5.63 -4.78 -17.56
CA ASN A 19 -6.35 -5.55 -16.53
C ASN A 19 -7.42 -4.71 -15.83
N ASP A 20 -8.45 -5.40 -15.32
CA ASP A 20 -9.35 -4.84 -14.31
C ASP A 20 -8.54 -4.39 -13.08
N THR A 21 -8.35 -3.08 -12.97
CA THR A 21 -7.61 -2.44 -11.89
C THR A 21 -8.30 -2.62 -10.54
N GLY A 22 -9.60 -2.91 -10.54
CA GLY A 22 -10.41 -3.09 -9.34
C GLY A 22 -10.64 -1.81 -8.54
N VAL A 23 -11.39 -1.97 -7.46
CA VAL A 23 -11.63 -0.93 -6.45
C VAL A 23 -10.85 -1.31 -5.20
N LEU A 24 -9.87 -0.47 -4.85
CA LEU A 24 -9.06 -0.59 -3.64
C LEU A 24 -9.67 0.25 -2.52
N SER A 25 -9.82 -0.34 -1.34
CA SER A 25 -10.25 0.35 -0.12
C SER A 25 -9.36 -0.05 1.05
N PHE A 26 -9.31 0.82 2.06
CA PHE A 26 -8.51 0.63 3.26
C PHE A 26 -9.36 0.85 4.50
N ASP A 27 -9.13 0.06 5.54
CA ASP A 27 -9.76 0.26 6.86
C ASP A 27 -8.77 -0.04 8.00
N LYS A 28 -9.26 0.05 9.24
CA LYS A 28 -8.51 -0.24 10.47
C LYS A 28 -7.15 0.46 10.53
N LEU A 29 -7.13 1.73 10.13
CA LEU A 29 -5.92 2.54 10.14
C LEU A 29 -5.49 2.84 11.57
N GLU A 30 -4.30 2.37 11.94
CA GLU A 30 -3.63 2.74 13.18
C GLU A 30 -2.43 3.61 12.85
N ILE A 31 -2.46 4.87 13.31
CA ILE A 31 -1.43 5.87 12.99
C ILE A 31 -0.68 6.23 14.27
N THR A 32 0.62 5.89 14.31
CA THR A 32 1.51 6.19 15.42
C THR A 32 2.54 7.24 14.98
N PRO A 33 2.48 8.48 15.50
CA PRO A 33 3.54 9.47 15.30
C PRO A 33 4.85 8.96 15.92
N LEU A 34 5.93 8.98 15.15
CA LEU A 34 7.28 8.63 15.65
C LEU A 34 8.08 9.90 16.02
N ASN A 35 7.86 10.99 15.28
CA ASN A 35 8.29 12.35 15.61
C ASN A 35 7.47 13.36 14.79
N ARG A 36 7.82 14.65 14.86
CA ARG A 36 7.12 15.75 14.14
C ARG A 36 7.06 15.59 12.61
N LYS A 37 7.92 14.76 12.02
CA LYS A 37 8.05 14.59 10.58
C LYS A 37 8.00 13.13 10.12
N THR A 38 7.77 12.17 11.01
CA THR A 38 7.65 10.75 10.64
C THR A 38 6.53 10.05 11.39
N GLY A 39 5.83 9.14 10.72
CA GLY A 39 4.77 8.34 11.32
C GLY A 39 4.81 6.91 10.81
N PHE A 40 4.29 6.00 11.62
CA PHE A 40 4.08 4.59 11.32
C PHE A 40 2.59 4.36 11.13
N VAL A 41 2.20 3.62 10.09
CA VAL A 41 0.80 3.30 9.81
C VAL A 41 0.65 1.80 9.65
N LEU A 42 -0.31 1.21 10.35
CA LEU A 42 -0.85 -0.11 10.04
C LEU A 42 -2.24 0.05 9.44
N GLY A 43 -2.64 -0.91 8.62
CA GLY A 43 -4.01 -0.98 8.14
C GLY A 43 -4.27 -2.22 7.32
N ASN A 44 -5.54 -2.40 6.99
CA ASN A 44 -5.98 -3.44 6.08
C ASN A 44 -6.25 -2.84 4.70
N TRP A 45 -6.08 -3.66 3.68
CA TRP A 45 -6.48 -3.33 2.31
C TRP A 45 -7.43 -4.39 1.77
N TYR A 46 -8.37 -3.94 0.95
CA TYR A 46 -9.36 -4.78 0.26
C TYR A 46 -9.41 -4.39 -1.20
N LEU A 47 -9.20 -5.35 -2.08
CA LEU A 47 -9.20 -5.14 -3.53
C LEU A 47 -10.30 -5.96 -4.18
N LYS A 48 -11.36 -5.27 -4.60
CA LYS A 48 -12.48 -5.86 -5.32
C LYS A 48 -12.27 -5.71 -6.83
N ARG A 49 -12.12 -6.83 -7.53
CA ARG A 49 -12.17 -6.93 -9.00
C ARG A 49 -13.47 -7.62 -9.41
N ARG A 50 -13.74 -7.70 -10.71
CA ARG A 50 -14.96 -8.29 -11.29
C ARG A 50 -15.21 -9.73 -10.83
N GLU A 51 -14.18 -10.56 -10.78
CA GLU A 51 -14.28 -12.00 -10.46
C GLU A 51 -13.44 -12.43 -9.25
N ARG A 52 -12.76 -11.47 -8.61
CA ARG A 52 -11.81 -11.76 -7.53
C ARG A 52 -11.89 -10.72 -6.43
N PHE A 53 -11.79 -11.18 -5.19
CA PHE A 53 -11.63 -10.36 -4.02
C PHE A 53 -10.35 -10.79 -3.30
N ASP A 54 -9.45 -9.84 -3.08
CA ASP A 54 -8.24 -10.06 -2.29
C ASP A 54 -8.24 -9.12 -1.10
N GLU A 55 -7.69 -9.57 0.03
CA GLU A 55 -7.47 -8.74 1.19
C GLU A 55 -6.09 -8.98 1.81
N GLY A 56 -5.68 -8.05 2.65
CA GLY A 56 -4.44 -8.19 3.37
C GLY A 56 -4.15 -7.03 4.32
N VAL A 57 -2.89 -6.97 4.75
CA VAL A 57 -2.40 -5.94 5.67
C VAL A 57 -1.24 -5.20 5.07
N PHE A 58 -1.03 -3.98 5.54
CA PHE A 58 0.13 -3.18 5.17
C PHE A 58 0.73 -2.45 6.37
N THR A 59 2.02 -2.15 6.27
CA THR A 59 2.76 -1.28 7.16
C THR A 59 3.43 -0.18 6.34
N LEU A 60 3.17 1.10 6.68
CA LEU A 60 3.83 2.23 6.06
C LEU A 60 4.74 2.96 7.05
N ILE A 61 5.85 3.48 6.53
CA ILE A 61 6.55 4.60 7.15
C ILE A 61 6.31 5.84 6.29
N LEU A 62 5.75 6.88 6.91
CA LEU A 62 5.51 8.17 6.30
C LEU A 62 6.58 9.17 6.74
N LYS A 63 7.02 10.02 5.81
CA LYS A 63 7.89 11.17 6.09
C LYS A 63 7.29 12.45 5.55
N LYS A 64 7.27 13.51 6.36
CA LYS A 64 6.90 14.86 5.96
C LYS A 64 8.06 15.52 5.24
N VAL A 65 7.84 15.88 3.98
CA VAL A 65 8.72 16.68 3.12
C VAL A 65 8.01 18.00 2.76
N PRO A 66 8.67 18.99 2.12
CA PRO A 66 8.03 20.26 1.76
C PRO A 66 6.73 20.09 0.96
N GLU A 67 6.66 19.07 0.09
CA GLU A 67 5.51 18.75 -0.76
C GLU A 67 4.43 17.93 -0.05
N GLY A 68 4.57 17.70 1.26
CA GLY A 68 3.61 16.96 2.09
C GLY A 68 4.15 15.62 2.61
N TRP A 69 3.25 14.73 3.01
CA TRP A 69 3.62 13.40 3.49
C TRP A 69 3.87 12.46 2.31
N LYS A 70 4.96 11.69 2.38
CA LYS A 70 5.31 10.67 1.39
C LYS A 70 5.53 9.32 2.08
N ILE A 71 5.14 8.25 1.41
CA ILE A 71 5.46 6.88 1.81
C ILE A 71 6.93 6.63 1.48
N ILE A 72 7.75 6.39 2.50
CA ILE A 72 9.18 6.07 2.35
C ILE A 72 9.49 4.58 2.57
N HIS A 73 8.54 3.85 3.13
CA HIS A 73 8.56 2.39 3.23
C HIS A 73 7.13 1.87 3.17
N ASP A 74 6.93 0.79 2.44
CA ASP A 74 5.67 0.06 2.31
C ASP A 74 6.00 -1.43 2.37
N HIS A 75 5.44 -2.10 3.38
CA HIS A 75 5.43 -3.55 3.47
C HIS A 75 3.99 -4.04 3.47
N THR A 76 3.55 -4.56 2.33
CA THR A 76 2.18 -5.05 2.10
C THR A 76 2.19 -6.56 1.89
N SER A 77 1.25 -7.26 2.52
CA SER A 77 1.07 -8.71 2.42
C SER A 77 -0.39 -9.06 2.17
N VAL A 78 -0.64 -10.16 1.45
CA VAL A 78 -1.97 -10.76 1.27
C VAL A 78 -2.25 -11.65 2.49
N ILE A 79 -3.47 -11.59 3.04
CA ILE A 79 -3.93 -12.60 4.00
C ILE A 79 -4.38 -13.82 3.20
N GLN A 80 -3.72 -14.95 3.41
CA GLN A 80 -4.21 -16.22 2.89
C GLN A 80 -5.22 -16.81 3.86
N MET A 81 -6.40 -17.15 3.36
CA MET A 81 -7.32 -18.01 4.11
C MET A 81 -6.63 -19.36 4.30
N LYS A 82 -6.53 -19.80 5.56
CA LYS A 82 -6.14 -21.18 5.85
C LYS A 82 -7.34 -22.07 5.54
N GLU A 83 -7.11 -23.10 4.74
CA GLU A 83 -8.04 -24.23 4.55
C GLU A 83 -8.31 -24.94 5.89
#